data_AF-A0A7C8FZ91-F1
#
_entry.id   AF-A0A7C8FZ91-F1
#
_cell.length_a   1.000
_cell.length_b   1.000
_cell.length_c   1.000
_cell.angle_alpha   90.00
_cell.angle_beta   90.00
_cell.angle_gamma   90.00
#
_symmetry.space_group_name_H-M   'P 1'
#
loop_
_entity.id
_entity.type
_entity.pdbx_description
1 polymer ?
#
loop_
_entity_poly.entity_id
_entity_poly.type
_entity_poly.pdbx_seq_one_letter_code
_entity_poly.pdbx_strand_id
1 'polypeptide(L)'
;MEKLEACLWSQAAAHLDLDACPANGVIALLPQFALHPPMMNVGRKALTRHLLHLRLQWDEPIVQVVPSGTVVTAQWCTTSLGHALSGTKVFLADDIAGEQYFGQRQLHRKVSRLQRAGVRARAELLHLFEPFVREQLERANFSLSSEIADFHNRSTPTRSQSHSENLLDDTTVEQMVTEMLYGTSERRSDVERLIDKALAPESLDGCDLDRIFRYGVWSRARSTVQRAIGDPHIGPKIRKLVGKADNLTYAQVIERYRQLYPREHLSWERTVKALSAPLPQGQTFTWAAETLERQPKEAAL
;
A
#
# COMPACT_ATOMS: atom_id res chain seq x y z
N MET A 1 4.34 -8.98 -12.83
CA MET A 1 5.55 -9.59 -12.26
C MET A 1 6.80 -9.13 -12.98
N GLU A 2 6.85 -9.30 -14.30
CA GLU A 2 7.99 -8.87 -15.15
C GLU A 2 8.48 -7.45 -14.81
N LYS A 3 7.57 -6.49 -14.58
CA LYS A 3 7.95 -5.12 -14.20
C LYS A 3 8.65 -5.02 -12.83
N LEU A 4 8.25 -5.85 -11.86
CA LEU A 4 8.91 -5.91 -10.55
C LEU A 4 10.30 -6.55 -10.68
N GLU A 5 10.45 -7.59 -11.50
CA GLU A 5 11.77 -8.19 -11.79
C GLU A 5 12.70 -7.21 -12.48
N ALA A 6 12.21 -6.47 -13.48
CA ALA A 6 12.97 -5.42 -14.14
C ALA A 6 13.44 -4.33 -13.17
N CYS A 7 12.64 -3.98 -12.16
CA CYS A 7 13.06 -3.06 -11.10
C CYS A 7 14.24 -3.62 -10.28
N LEU A 8 14.17 -4.90 -9.89
CA LEU A 8 15.23 -5.57 -9.12
C LEU A 8 16.52 -5.69 -9.93
N TRP A 9 16.43 -6.15 -11.19
CA TRP A 9 17.59 -6.26 -12.06
C TRP A 9 18.22 -4.90 -12.35
N SER A 10 17.43 -3.85 -12.54
CA SER A 10 17.96 -2.50 -12.69
C SER A 10 18.71 -2.01 -11.46
N GLN A 11 18.23 -2.30 -10.25
CA GLN A 11 18.92 -1.93 -9.02
C GLN A 11 20.25 -2.69 -8.90
N ALA A 12 20.25 -3.99 -9.11
CA ALA A 12 21.47 -4.81 -9.08
C ALA A 12 22.48 -4.39 -10.17
N ALA A 13 22.00 -4.07 -11.37
CA ALA A 13 22.84 -3.61 -12.48
C ALA A 13 23.51 -2.25 -12.21
N ALA A 14 23.01 -1.45 -11.28
CA ALA A 14 23.65 -0.20 -10.85
C ALA A 14 24.90 -0.42 -9.99
N HIS A 15 25.08 -1.62 -9.45
CA HIS A 15 26.19 -1.99 -8.58
C HIS A 15 27.29 -2.81 -9.29
N LEU A 16 27.18 -3.02 -10.61
CA LEU A 16 28.19 -3.75 -11.37
C LEU A 16 29.45 -2.90 -11.58
N ASP A 17 30.61 -3.50 -11.30
CA ASP A 17 31.90 -2.98 -11.73
C ASP A 17 32.20 -3.44 -13.17
N LEU A 18 31.95 -2.54 -14.14
CA LEU A 18 32.07 -2.86 -15.55
C LEU A 18 33.53 -2.98 -16.02
N ASP A 19 34.47 -2.33 -15.32
CA ASP A 19 35.89 -2.36 -15.69
C ASP A 19 36.53 -3.69 -15.30
N ALA A 20 35.99 -4.36 -14.27
CA ALA A 20 36.41 -5.70 -13.86
C ALA A 20 35.78 -6.84 -14.68
N CYS A 21 34.85 -6.54 -15.59
CA CYS A 21 34.13 -7.55 -16.36
C CYS A 21 34.95 -8.10 -17.56
N PRO A 22 34.71 -9.35 -17.99
CA PRO A 22 35.38 -9.90 -19.16
C PRO A 22 35.08 -9.10 -20.44
N ALA A 23 36.00 -9.10 -21.40
CA ALA A 23 35.80 -8.35 -22.65
C ALA A 23 34.61 -8.87 -23.48
N ASN A 24 34.35 -10.18 -23.42
CA ASN A 24 33.20 -10.82 -24.07
C ASN A 24 32.55 -11.78 -23.06
N GLY A 25 31.22 -11.83 -23.05
CA GLY A 25 30.51 -12.65 -22.08
C GLY A 25 29.00 -12.53 -22.19
N VAL A 26 28.33 -12.86 -21.09
CA VAL A 26 26.88 -12.85 -20.94
C VAL A 26 26.53 -12.06 -19.69
N ILE A 27 25.50 -11.22 -19.79
CA ILE A 27 24.84 -10.63 -18.61
C ILE A 27 23.79 -11.64 -18.15
N ALA A 28 24.04 -12.40 -17.09
CA ALA A 28 23.12 -13.38 -16.53
C ALA A 28 22.13 -12.73 -15.54
N LEU A 29 20.83 -13.03 -15.68
CA LEU A 29 19.75 -12.47 -14.85
C LEU A 29 19.05 -13.58 -14.05
N LEU A 30 19.30 -13.65 -12.74
CA LEU A 30 18.66 -14.66 -11.89
C LEU A 30 17.17 -14.32 -11.68
N PRO A 31 16.25 -15.30 -11.83
CA PRO A 31 14.82 -15.06 -11.64
C PRO A 31 14.53 -14.72 -10.19
N GLN A 32 13.61 -13.78 -9.96
CA GLN A 32 13.36 -13.21 -8.63
C GLN A 32 12.08 -13.73 -8.00
N PHE A 33 11.21 -14.34 -8.81
CA PHE A 33 9.98 -14.95 -8.36
C PHE A 33 9.79 -16.35 -8.93
N ALA A 34 9.13 -17.20 -8.16
CA ALA A 34 8.66 -18.51 -8.60
C ALA A 34 7.17 -18.66 -8.28
N LEU A 35 6.44 -19.41 -9.11
CA LEU A 35 5.04 -19.75 -8.84
C LEU A 35 4.98 -21.04 -8.03
N HIS A 36 4.32 -21.01 -6.88
CA HIS A 36 4.15 -22.18 -6.02
C HIS A 36 2.81 -22.15 -5.28
N PRO A 37 2.22 -23.31 -4.95
CA PRO A 37 1.11 -23.34 -4.00
C PRO A 37 1.51 -22.78 -2.63
N PRO A 38 0.65 -21.98 -1.97
CA PRO A 38 0.93 -21.49 -0.62
C PRO A 38 0.89 -22.62 0.41
N MET A 39 1.76 -22.57 1.43
CA MET A 39 1.75 -23.51 2.56
C MET A 39 1.07 -22.94 3.82
N MET A 40 0.50 -21.74 3.70
CA MET A 40 -0.25 -21.09 4.75
C MET A 40 -1.65 -20.70 4.28
N ASN A 41 -2.54 -20.40 5.23
CA ASN A 41 -3.86 -19.86 4.90
C ASN A 41 -3.73 -18.43 4.35
N VAL A 42 -3.93 -18.28 3.04
CA VAL A 42 -3.98 -16.99 2.32
C VAL A 42 -5.40 -16.47 2.14
N GLY A 43 -6.35 -16.98 2.93
CA GLY A 43 -7.77 -16.64 2.90
C GLY A 43 -8.48 -17.18 1.66
N ARG A 44 -9.53 -16.46 1.22
CA ARG A 44 -10.37 -16.85 0.07
C ARG A 44 -9.59 -17.00 -1.26
N LYS A 45 -8.35 -16.52 -1.33
CA LYS A 45 -7.49 -16.66 -2.53
C LYS A 45 -7.08 -18.10 -2.79
N ALA A 46 -6.90 -18.92 -1.75
CA ALA A 46 -6.59 -20.34 -1.91
C ALA A 46 -7.68 -21.09 -2.70
N LEU A 47 -8.90 -20.56 -2.74
CA LEU A 47 -10.04 -21.13 -3.47
C LEU A 47 -10.05 -20.78 -4.96
N THR A 48 -9.36 -19.71 -5.38
CA THR A 48 -9.43 -19.17 -6.75
C THR A 48 -8.09 -19.16 -7.48
N ARG A 49 -6.97 -19.24 -6.75
CA ARG A 49 -5.61 -19.31 -7.31
C ARG A 49 -4.81 -20.39 -6.61
N HIS A 50 -4.39 -21.38 -7.38
CA HIS A 50 -3.57 -22.49 -6.87
C HIS A 50 -2.09 -22.14 -6.79
N LEU A 51 -1.63 -21.10 -7.49
CA LEU A 51 -0.23 -20.68 -7.52
C LEU A 51 -0.11 -19.20 -7.14
N LEU A 52 0.87 -18.90 -6.29
CA LEU A 52 1.24 -17.55 -5.86
C LEU A 52 2.74 -17.34 -6.04
N HIS A 53 3.14 -16.08 -6.13
CA HIS A 53 4.55 -15.71 -6.30
C HIS A 53 5.28 -15.82 -4.96
N LEU A 54 6.32 -16.67 -4.92
CA LEU A 54 7.36 -16.68 -3.90
C LEU A 54 8.47 -15.73 -4.29
N ARG A 55 9.06 -15.03 -3.32
CA ARG A 55 10.28 -14.27 -3.53
C ARG A 55 11.48 -15.19 -3.36
N LEU A 56 12.32 -15.29 -4.38
CA LEU A 56 13.59 -16.01 -4.30
C LEU A 56 14.69 -15.07 -3.79
N GLN A 57 15.43 -15.52 -2.79
CA GLN A 57 16.67 -14.90 -2.32
C GLN A 57 17.83 -15.75 -2.82
N TRP A 58 18.85 -15.12 -3.39
CA TRP A 58 20.01 -15.80 -3.95
C TRP A 58 21.24 -15.50 -3.09
N ASP A 59 22.14 -16.48 -2.97
CA ASP A 59 23.46 -16.29 -2.35
C ASP A 59 24.42 -15.51 -3.26
N GLU A 60 24.14 -15.52 -4.56
CA GLU A 60 24.86 -14.79 -5.59
C GLU A 60 24.12 -13.50 -6.02
N PRO A 61 24.83 -12.50 -6.60
CA PRO A 61 24.20 -11.32 -7.17
C PRO A 61 23.16 -11.69 -8.25
N ILE A 62 22.02 -11.00 -8.25
CA ILE A 62 20.90 -11.33 -9.15
C ILE A 62 21.11 -10.88 -10.60
N VAL A 63 22.11 -10.04 -10.83
CA VAL A 63 22.63 -9.65 -12.15
C VAL A 63 24.14 -9.87 -12.11
N GLN A 64 24.66 -10.67 -13.04
CA GLN A 64 26.08 -11.01 -13.10
C GLN A 64 26.59 -10.86 -14.52
N VAL A 65 27.89 -10.65 -14.65
CA VAL A 65 28.58 -10.63 -15.94
C VAL A 65 29.63 -11.72 -15.94
N VAL A 66 29.42 -12.76 -16.75
CA VAL A 66 30.26 -13.97 -16.77
C VAL A 66 30.74 -14.27 -18.20
N PRO A 67 31.85 -14.99 -18.39
CA PRO A 67 32.25 -15.46 -19.72
C PRO A 67 31.17 -16.35 -20.36
N SER A 68 31.06 -16.35 -21.69
CA SER A 68 30.12 -17.26 -22.39
C SER A 68 30.49 -18.73 -22.18
N GLY A 69 29.50 -19.60 -22.11
CA GLY A 69 29.68 -21.01 -21.74
C GLY A 69 29.96 -21.25 -20.25
N THR A 70 30.04 -20.20 -19.41
CA THR A 70 30.21 -20.38 -17.97
C THR A 70 28.97 -21.02 -17.37
N VAL A 71 29.19 -22.02 -16.53
CA VAL A 71 28.13 -22.61 -15.72
C VAL A 71 28.01 -21.82 -14.42
N VAL A 72 26.87 -21.17 -14.21
CA VAL A 72 26.55 -20.45 -12.98
C VAL A 72 25.80 -21.39 -12.06
N THR A 73 26.38 -21.64 -10.88
CA THR A 73 25.72 -22.41 -9.82
C THR A 73 25.40 -21.44 -8.69
N ALA A 74 24.12 -21.27 -8.37
CA ALA A 74 23.68 -20.39 -7.30
C ALA A 74 22.71 -21.12 -6.38
N GLN A 75 22.83 -20.87 -5.08
CA GLN A 75 21.86 -21.33 -4.10
C GLN A 75 20.74 -20.30 -3.97
N TRP A 76 19.53 -20.79 -3.75
CA TRP A 76 18.39 -19.96 -3.47
C TRP A 76 17.68 -20.44 -2.22
N CYS A 77 17.04 -19.50 -1.53
CA CYS A 77 16.11 -19.78 -0.45
C CYS A 77 14.86 -18.91 -0.55
N THR A 78 13.79 -19.33 0.13
CA THR A 78 12.57 -18.54 0.27
C THR A 78 11.83 -18.88 1.56
N THR A 79 11.39 -17.83 2.25
CA THR A 79 10.53 -17.87 3.45
C THR A 79 9.09 -17.44 3.14
N SER A 80 8.78 -17.15 1.87
CA SER A 80 7.52 -16.56 1.45
C SER A 80 6.34 -17.52 1.61
N LEU A 81 5.16 -17.00 1.98
CA LEU A 81 3.90 -17.76 2.00
C LEU A 81 3.92 -19.07 2.83
N GLY A 82 4.68 -19.08 3.91
CA GLY A 82 4.80 -20.23 4.81
C GLY A 82 5.76 -21.31 4.31
N HIS A 83 6.49 -21.05 3.23
CA HIS A 83 7.59 -21.92 2.79
C HIS A 83 8.84 -21.68 3.62
N ALA A 84 9.68 -22.71 3.69
CA ALA A 84 11.07 -22.63 4.11
C ALA A 84 11.89 -23.51 3.15
N LEU A 85 11.84 -23.15 1.86
CA LEU A 85 12.48 -23.92 0.80
C LEU A 85 13.86 -23.36 0.50
N SER A 86 14.77 -24.25 0.14
CA SER A 86 16.07 -23.91 -0.40
C SER A 86 16.46 -24.90 -1.49
N GLY A 87 17.32 -24.48 -2.40
CA GLY A 87 17.85 -25.36 -3.41
C GLY A 87 19.06 -24.76 -4.11
N THR A 88 19.68 -25.57 -4.94
CA THR A 88 20.76 -25.14 -5.83
C THR A 88 20.22 -25.17 -7.24
N LYS A 89 20.53 -24.15 -8.04
CA LYS A 89 20.21 -24.14 -9.46
C LYS A 89 21.48 -23.90 -10.26
N VAL A 90 21.68 -24.80 -11.22
CA VAL A 90 22.78 -24.76 -12.17
C VAL A 90 22.20 -24.27 -13.48
N PHE A 91 22.85 -23.28 -14.06
CA PHE A 91 22.45 -22.68 -15.31
C PHE A 91 23.67 -22.55 -16.21
N LEU A 92 23.48 -22.76 -17.51
CA LEU A 92 24.42 -22.24 -18.48
C LEU A 92 24.15 -20.73 -18.60
N ALA A 93 25.20 -19.90 -18.57
CA ALA A 93 25.04 -18.44 -18.65
C ALA A 93 24.20 -18.01 -19.87
N ASP A 94 24.35 -18.73 -20.99
CA ASP A 94 23.64 -18.51 -22.25
C ASP A 94 22.15 -18.94 -22.21
N ASP A 95 21.75 -19.83 -21.28
CA ASP A 95 20.38 -20.37 -21.17
C ASP A 95 19.46 -19.59 -20.23
N ILE A 96 20.04 -18.77 -19.35
CA ILE A 96 19.26 -17.84 -18.53
C ILE A 96 18.67 -16.77 -19.45
N ALA A 97 17.77 -15.90 -18.97
CA ALA A 97 17.36 -14.66 -19.65
C ALA A 97 18.55 -13.67 -19.84
N GLY A 98 19.70 -14.19 -20.28
CA GLY A 98 20.96 -13.52 -20.35
C GLY A 98 21.23 -12.95 -21.72
N GLU A 99 21.98 -11.86 -21.74
CA GLU A 99 22.29 -11.15 -22.95
C GLU A 99 23.79 -11.23 -23.26
N GLN A 100 24.13 -11.88 -24.38
CA GLN A 100 25.50 -11.90 -24.89
C GLN A 100 25.98 -10.49 -25.28
N TYR A 101 27.28 -10.24 -25.09
CA TYR A 101 27.95 -9.02 -25.53
C TYR A 101 29.40 -9.31 -25.98
N PHE A 102 29.88 -8.44 -26.86
CA PHE A 102 31.20 -8.47 -27.46
C PHE A 102 31.85 -7.09 -27.32
N GLY A 103 32.87 -7.01 -26.47
CA GLY A 103 33.58 -5.80 -26.11
C GLY A 103 32.89 -4.93 -25.04
N GLN A 104 33.70 -4.14 -24.35
CA GLN A 104 33.28 -3.26 -23.24
C GLN A 104 32.20 -2.26 -23.66
N ARG A 105 32.29 -1.67 -24.86
CA ARG A 105 31.28 -0.73 -25.34
C ARG A 105 29.89 -1.36 -25.49
N GLN A 106 29.81 -2.66 -25.79
CA GLN A 106 28.51 -3.34 -25.84
C GLN A 106 28.00 -3.69 -24.45
N LEU A 107 28.89 -4.09 -23.53
CA LEU A 107 28.55 -4.32 -22.12
C LEU A 107 27.91 -3.07 -21.50
N HIS A 108 28.60 -1.92 -21.55
CA HIS A 108 28.09 -0.65 -21.02
C HIS A 108 26.71 -0.31 -21.60
N ARG A 109 26.53 -0.42 -22.92
CA ARG A 109 25.24 -0.14 -23.57
C ARG A 109 24.12 -1.04 -23.07
N LYS A 110 24.39 -2.33 -22.85
CA LYS A 110 23.39 -3.30 -22.37
C LYS A 110 23.06 -3.09 -20.91
N VAL A 111 24.05 -2.86 -20.05
CA VAL A 111 23.83 -2.54 -18.64
C VAL A 111 23.04 -1.24 -18.49
N SER A 112 23.39 -0.18 -19.23
CA SER A 112 22.60 1.06 -19.24
C SER A 112 21.19 0.87 -19.80
N ARG A 113 20.97 -0.10 -20.73
CA ARG A 113 19.63 -0.46 -21.19
C ARG A 113 18.84 -1.16 -20.08
N LEU A 114 19.46 -2.08 -19.35
CA LEU A 114 18.84 -2.79 -18.23
C LEU A 114 18.43 -1.83 -17.11
N GLN A 115 19.32 -0.89 -16.76
CA GLN A 115 19.02 0.18 -15.80
C GLN A 115 17.83 1.04 -16.26
N ARG A 116 17.83 1.51 -17.51
CA ARG A 116 16.70 2.27 -18.06
C ARG A 116 15.41 1.47 -18.13
N ALA A 117 15.49 0.16 -18.38
CA ALA A 117 14.34 -0.73 -18.40
C ALA A 117 13.66 -0.81 -17.03
N GLY A 118 14.41 -0.87 -15.92
CA GLY A 118 13.81 -0.85 -14.59
C GLY A 118 13.19 0.49 -14.22
N VAL A 119 13.81 1.61 -14.59
CA VAL A 119 13.21 2.96 -14.41
C VAL A 119 11.88 3.04 -15.16
N ARG A 120 11.86 2.60 -16.43
CA ARG A 120 10.64 2.54 -17.24
C ARG A 120 9.59 1.59 -16.64
N ALA A 121 10.00 0.40 -16.20
CA ALA A 121 9.11 -0.57 -15.58
C ALA A 121 8.45 -0.03 -14.30
N ARG A 122 9.19 0.75 -13.50
CA ARG A 122 8.66 1.42 -12.31
C ARG A 122 7.62 2.48 -12.69
N ALA A 123 7.89 3.31 -13.69
CA ALA A 123 6.92 4.28 -14.19
C ALA A 123 5.65 3.61 -14.75
N GLU A 124 5.82 2.54 -15.52
CA GLU A 124 4.70 1.74 -16.04
C GLU A 124 3.88 1.09 -14.92
N LEU A 125 4.52 0.61 -13.84
CA LEU A 125 3.80 0.12 -12.66
C LEU A 125 2.92 1.19 -12.03
N LEU A 126 3.44 2.41 -11.86
CA LEU A 126 2.65 3.52 -11.31
C LEU A 126 1.40 3.80 -12.17
N HIS A 127 1.55 3.88 -13.48
CA HIS A 127 0.41 4.10 -14.38
C HIS A 127 -0.59 2.93 -14.35
N LEU A 128 -0.13 1.69 -14.23
CA LEU A 128 -1.02 0.53 -14.04
C LEU A 128 -1.82 0.59 -12.72
N PHE A 129 -1.31 1.28 -11.70
CA PHE A 129 -2.02 1.45 -10.43
C PHE A 129 -3.06 2.58 -10.47
N GLU A 130 -3.03 3.48 -11.45
CA GLU A 130 -3.88 4.67 -11.48
C GLU A 130 -5.39 4.34 -11.45
N PRO A 131 -5.93 3.47 -12.32
CA PRO A 131 -7.34 3.10 -12.25
C PRO A 131 -7.71 2.42 -10.92
N PHE A 132 -6.78 1.63 -10.37
CA PHE A 132 -7.00 0.93 -9.12
C PHE A 132 -7.02 1.87 -7.91
N VAL A 133 -6.12 2.86 -7.86
CA VAL A 133 -6.07 3.88 -6.81
C VAL A 133 -7.35 4.71 -6.83
N ARG A 134 -7.78 5.16 -8.02
CA ARG A 134 -9.06 5.86 -8.21
C ARG A 134 -10.22 5.06 -7.66
N GLU A 135 -10.38 3.81 -8.10
CA GLU A 135 -11.46 2.93 -7.64
C GLU A 135 -11.44 2.79 -6.11
N GLN A 136 -10.27 2.62 -5.49
CA GLN A 136 -10.16 2.52 -4.03
C GLN A 136 -10.49 3.83 -3.30
N LEU A 137 -10.16 4.98 -3.87
CA LEU A 137 -10.50 6.30 -3.32
C LEU A 137 -12.01 6.56 -3.40
N GLU A 138 -12.63 6.31 -4.55
CA GLU A 138 -14.09 6.43 -4.74
C GLU A 138 -14.83 5.48 -3.78
N ARG A 139 -14.38 4.23 -3.68
CA ARG A 139 -14.93 3.26 -2.74
C ARG A 139 -14.75 3.70 -1.29
N ALA A 140 -13.62 4.31 -0.94
CA ALA A 140 -13.38 4.83 0.40
C ALA A 140 -14.28 6.03 0.71
N ASN A 141 -14.46 6.93 -0.24
CA ASN A 141 -15.36 8.09 -0.19
C ASN A 141 -16.80 7.64 0.04
N PHE A 142 -17.30 6.72 -0.79
CA PHE A 142 -18.63 6.14 -0.64
C PHE A 142 -18.79 5.41 0.70
N SER A 143 -17.82 4.59 1.09
CA SER A 143 -17.87 3.85 2.35
C SER A 143 -17.92 4.77 3.58
N LEU A 144 -17.17 5.87 3.57
CA LEU A 144 -17.19 6.84 4.67
C LEU A 144 -18.48 7.67 4.65
N SER A 145 -18.96 8.06 3.47
CA SER A 145 -20.25 8.74 3.31
C SER A 145 -21.39 7.91 3.91
N SER A 146 -21.49 6.64 3.51
CA SER A 146 -22.51 5.71 4.02
C SER A 146 -22.40 5.52 5.54
N GLU A 147 -21.19 5.39 6.08
CA GLU A 147 -20.98 5.23 7.53
C GLU A 147 -21.44 6.46 8.32
N ILE A 148 -21.15 7.65 7.80
CA ILE A 148 -21.51 8.94 8.42
C ILE A 148 -23.03 9.16 8.30
N ALA A 149 -23.63 8.92 7.13
CA ALA A 149 -25.07 9.00 6.92
C ALA A 149 -25.84 8.03 7.84
N ASP A 150 -25.39 6.79 7.97
CA ASP A 150 -25.96 5.79 8.88
C ASP A 150 -25.89 6.25 10.35
N PHE A 151 -24.84 6.97 10.72
CA PHE A 151 -24.72 7.54 12.06
C PHE A 151 -25.72 8.70 12.27
N HIS A 152 -25.86 9.61 11.30
CA HIS A 152 -26.81 10.73 11.40
C HIS A 152 -28.26 10.27 11.43
N ASN A 153 -28.63 9.32 10.57
CA ASN A 153 -29.99 8.77 10.49
C ASN A 153 -30.41 8.10 11.80
N ARG A 154 -29.46 7.48 12.53
CA ARG A 154 -29.71 6.93 13.87
C ARG A 154 -29.81 7.99 14.95
N SER A 155 -29.06 9.09 14.80
CA SER A 155 -28.97 10.14 15.83
C SER A 155 -30.07 11.20 15.73
N THR A 156 -30.71 11.34 14.56
CA THR A 156 -31.72 12.38 14.32
C THR A 156 -32.95 11.76 13.64
N PRO A 157 -34.05 11.48 14.38
CA PRO A 157 -35.22 10.82 13.81
C PRO A 157 -36.03 11.69 12.82
N THR A 158 -35.67 12.95 12.62
CA THR A 158 -36.55 13.97 12.03
C THR A 158 -36.40 14.23 10.53
N ARG A 159 -35.52 13.57 9.77
CA ARG A 159 -35.50 13.72 8.29
C ARG A 159 -34.90 12.50 7.61
N SER A 160 -35.70 11.80 6.81
CA SER A 160 -35.24 10.83 5.80
C SER A 160 -34.47 11.55 4.69
N GLN A 161 -33.23 11.96 4.96
CA GLN A 161 -32.29 12.32 3.90
C GLN A 161 -31.52 11.07 3.52
N SER A 162 -31.95 10.40 2.45
CA SER A 162 -31.15 9.37 1.79
C SER A 162 -29.98 10.05 1.06
N HIS A 163 -28.98 10.52 1.81
CA HIS A 163 -27.81 11.14 1.21
C HIS A 163 -26.74 10.08 1.03
N SER A 164 -26.77 9.44 -0.14
CA SER A 164 -25.70 8.62 -0.68
C SER A 164 -24.81 9.43 -1.64
N GLU A 165 -24.60 10.71 -1.33
CA GLU A 165 -23.71 11.56 -2.11
C GLU A 165 -22.27 11.39 -1.63
N ASN A 166 -21.32 11.50 -2.55
CA ASN A 166 -19.89 11.46 -2.24
C ASN A 166 -19.52 12.69 -1.38
N LEU A 167 -18.61 12.51 -0.41
CA LEU A 167 -18.16 13.59 0.48
C LEU A 167 -17.22 14.56 -0.23
N LEU A 168 -16.47 14.03 -1.20
CA LEU A 168 -15.49 14.74 -2.00
C LEU A 168 -15.99 14.84 -3.45
N ASP A 169 -15.74 15.98 -4.10
CA ASP A 169 -15.96 16.15 -5.53
C ASP A 169 -14.89 15.43 -6.37
N ASP A 170 -15.18 15.24 -7.65
CA ASP A 170 -14.30 14.51 -8.57
C ASP A 170 -12.92 15.19 -8.70
N THR A 171 -12.86 16.52 -8.66
CA THR A 171 -11.59 17.27 -8.76
C THR A 171 -10.67 16.96 -7.57
N THR A 172 -11.25 16.88 -6.38
CA THR A 172 -10.54 16.54 -5.13
C THR A 172 -10.08 15.09 -5.16
N VAL A 173 -10.90 14.19 -5.70
CA VAL A 173 -10.52 12.78 -5.89
C VAL A 173 -9.34 12.67 -6.88
N GLU A 174 -9.36 13.39 -8.00
CA GLU A 174 -8.25 13.43 -8.97
C GLU A 174 -6.93 13.91 -8.35
N GLN A 175 -7.00 14.97 -7.55
CA GLN A 175 -5.83 15.47 -6.82
C GLN A 175 -5.28 14.40 -5.88
N MET A 176 -6.13 13.70 -5.14
CA MET A 176 -5.71 12.61 -4.26
C MET A 176 -5.12 11.41 -5.00
N VAL A 177 -5.66 11.06 -6.19
CA VAL A 177 -5.08 10.03 -7.06
C VAL A 177 -3.64 10.42 -7.41
N THR A 178 -3.43 11.66 -7.85
CA THR A 178 -2.12 12.21 -8.20
C THR A 178 -1.17 12.17 -7.01
N GLU A 179 -1.59 12.65 -5.83
CA GLU A 179 -0.78 12.61 -4.60
C GLU A 179 -0.43 11.19 -4.16
N MET A 180 -1.36 10.24 -4.26
CA MET A 180 -1.10 8.85 -3.88
C MET A 180 -0.12 8.15 -4.83
N LEU A 181 -0.18 8.48 -6.13
CA LEU A 181 0.68 7.90 -7.16
C LEU A 181 2.08 8.52 -7.20
N TYR A 182 2.17 9.84 -7.09
CA TYR A 182 3.42 10.59 -7.32
C TYR A 182 3.96 11.27 -6.06
N GLY A 183 3.17 11.36 -5.00
CA GLY A 183 3.54 12.07 -3.78
C GLY A 183 3.36 13.58 -3.92
N THR A 184 3.90 14.30 -2.94
CA THR A 184 4.02 15.76 -2.89
C THR A 184 5.48 16.14 -2.65
N SER A 185 5.79 17.43 -2.62
CA SER A 185 7.11 17.93 -2.22
C SER A 185 7.53 17.46 -0.81
N GLU A 186 6.57 17.27 0.09
CA GLU A 186 6.81 16.91 1.49
C GLU A 186 6.66 15.41 1.76
N ARG A 187 5.92 14.69 0.91
CA ARG A 187 5.52 13.30 1.17
C ARG A 187 5.78 12.42 -0.04
N ARG A 188 6.53 11.33 0.17
CA ARG A 188 6.74 10.30 -0.86
C ARG A 188 5.44 9.61 -1.25
N SER A 189 5.35 9.21 -2.52
CA SER A 189 4.23 8.43 -3.08
C SER A 189 3.89 7.21 -2.24
N ASP A 190 2.60 7.03 -2.02
CA ASP A 190 2.04 5.91 -1.28
C ASP A 190 2.17 4.60 -2.06
N VAL A 191 1.98 4.66 -3.38
CA VAL A 191 2.13 3.52 -4.28
C VAL A 191 3.59 3.14 -4.47
N GLU A 192 4.50 4.11 -4.60
CA GLU A 192 5.93 3.81 -4.65
C GLU A 192 6.41 3.10 -3.40
N ARG A 193 5.96 3.53 -2.21
CA ARG A 193 6.27 2.83 -0.96
C ARG A 193 5.75 1.39 -0.93
N LEU A 194 4.63 1.12 -1.60
CA LEU A 194 4.10 -0.24 -1.75
C LEU A 194 4.92 -1.06 -2.75
N ILE A 195 5.40 -0.44 -3.83
CA ILE A 195 6.33 -1.07 -4.77
C ILE A 195 7.62 -1.40 -4.04
N ASP A 196 8.24 -0.45 -3.35
CA ASP A 196 9.48 -0.68 -2.57
C ASP A 196 9.28 -1.80 -1.55
N LYS A 197 8.14 -1.81 -0.85
CA LYS A 197 7.77 -2.93 0.04
C LYS A 197 7.68 -4.25 -0.74
N ALA A 198 6.99 -4.29 -1.89
CA ALA A 198 6.88 -5.50 -2.71
C ALA A 198 8.22 -6.02 -3.28
N LEU A 199 9.21 -5.14 -3.43
CA LEU A 199 10.56 -5.50 -3.87
C LEU A 199 11.44 -6.03 -2.74
N ALA A 200 11.15 -5.63 -1.49
CA ALA A 200 11.91 -6.06 -0.32
C ALA A 200 11.76 -7.58 -0.07
N PRO A 201 12.87 -8.30 0.17
CA PRO A 201 12.89 -9.76 0.21
C PRO A 201 12.00 -10.37 1.30
N GLU A 202 11.91 -9.73 2.46
CA GLU A 202 11.13 -10.14 3.64
C GLU A 202 9.63 -9.80 3.54
N SER A 203 9.22 -8.96 2.60
CA SER A 203 7.84 -8.45 2.58
C SER A 203 6.80 -9.48 2.17
N LEU A 204 7.23 -10.60 1.59
CA LEU A 204 6.36 -11.74 1.25
C LEU A 204 6.31 -12.83 2.34
N ASP A 205 6.96 -12.59 3.48
CA ASP A 205 6.86 -13.46 4.65
C ASP A 205 5.47 -13.31 5.28
N GLY A 206 4.59 -14.27 5.00
CA GLY A 206 3.21 -14.25 5.49
C GLY A 206 2.22 -13.42 4.66
N CYS A 207 2.65 -12.82 3.54
CA CYS A 207 1.84 -11.92 2.74
C CYS A 207 2.08 -12.12 1.24
N ASP A 208 1.03 -12.19 0.43
CA ASP A 208 1.16 -12.22 -1.03
C ASP A 208 1.16 -10.81 -1.64
N LEU A 209 1.68 -10.66 -2.86
CA LEU A 209 1.75 -9.37 -3.56
C LEU A 209 0.39 -8.70 -3.75
N ASP A 210 -0.65 -9.44 -4.12
CA ASP A 210 -2.01 -8.86 -4.24
C ASP A 210 -2.50 -8.38 -2.87
N ARG A 211 -2.16 -9.06 -1.78
CA ARG A 211 -2.49 -8.60 -0.43
C ARG A 211 -1.76 -7.29 -0.10
N ILE A 212 -0.46 -7.18 -0.41
CA ILE A 212 0.31 -5.94 -0.22
C ILE A 212 -0.38 -4.78 -0.93
N PHE A 213 -0.68 -4.93 -2.22
CA PHE A 213 -1.24 -3.84 -3.01
C PHE A 213 -2.71 -3.58 -2.66
N ARG A 214 -3.56 -4.60 -2.61
CA ARG A 214 -4.99 -4.43 -2.37
C ARG A 214 -5.28 -3.79 -1.02
N TYR A 215 -4.74 -4.37 0.06
CA TYR A 215 -4.96 -3.81 1.39
C TYR A 215 -4.14 -2.55 1.61
N GLY A 216 -2.94 -2.48 1.04
CA GLY A 216 -2.07 -1.32 1.14
C GLY A 216 -2.66 -0.07 0.52
N VAL A 217 -3.22 -0.17 -0.69
CA VAL A 217 -3.88 0.93 -1.39
C VAL A 217 -5.20 1.26 -0.70
N TRP A 218 -6.06 0.28 -0.39
CA TRP A 218 -7.32 0.50 0.31
C TRP A 218 -7.14 1.24 1.64
N SER A 219 -6.23 0.78 2.50
CA SER A 219 -5.98 1.38 3.80
C SER A 219 -5.51 2.85 3.68
N ARG A 220 -4.67 3.14 2.68
CA ARG A 220 -4.18 4.49 2.43
C ARG A 220 -5.24 5.38 1.81
N ALA A 221 -5.98 4.91 0.82
CA ALA A 221 -7.10 5.61 0.22
C ALA A 221 -8.12 6.03 1.28
N ARG A 222 -8.52 5.09 2.15
CA ARG A 222 -9.40 5.40 3.29
C ARG A 222 -8.82 6.45 4.22
N SER A 223 -7.54 6.34 4.58
CA SER A 223 -6.87 7.31 5.44
C SER A 223 -6.75 8.69 4.80
N THR A 224 -6.55 8.76 3.48
CA THR A 224 -6.44 10.00 2.70
C THR A 224 -7.79 10.71 2.63
N VAL A 225 -8.86 10.00 2.23
CA VAL A 225 -10.23 10.54 2.23
C VAL A 225 -10.60 11.01 3.64
N GLN A 226 -10.36 10.18 4.65
CA GLN A 226 -10.66 10.49 6.04
C GLN A 226 -9.94 11.78 6.51
N ARG A 227 -8.66 11.95 6.15
CA ARG A 227 -7.92 13.18 6.47
C ARG A 227 -8.50 14.40 5.78
N ALA A 228 -8.88 14.27 4.51
CA ALA A 228 -9.38 15.37 3.70
C ALA A 228 -10.73 15.89 4.18
N ILE A 229 -11.62 15.00 4.59
CA ILE A 229 -12.88 15.38 5.24
C ILE A 229 -12.67 15.81 6.71
N GLY A 230 -11.44 15.74 7.22
CA GLY A 230 -11.13 16.08 8.59
C GLY A 230 -11.63 15.08 9.64
N ASP A 231 -12.21 13.94 9.28
CA ASP A 231 -12.66 12.93 10.24
C ASP A 231 -11.43 12.32 10.94
N PRO A 232 -11.34 12.31 12.28
CA PRO A 232 -10.21 11.68 12.96
C PRO A 232 -10.24 10.16 12.75
N HIS A 233 -9.07 9.51 12.74
CA HIS A 233 -8.95 8.05 12.56
C HIS A 233 -9.78 7.23 13.58
N ILE A 234 -10.01 7.78 14.77
CA ILE A 234 -10.84 7.17 15.82
C ILE A 234 -12.35 7.41 15.65
N GLY A 235 -12.75 8.26 14.72
CA GLY A 235 -14.13 8.65 14.44
C GLY A 235 -15.10 7.47 14.31
N PRO A 236 -14.79 6.44 13.50
CA PRO A 236 -15.65 5.26 13.37
C PRO A 236 -15.93 4.54 14.70
N LYS A 237 -14.94 4.45 15.59
CA LYS A 237 -15.11 3.83 16.92
C LYS A 237 -16.04 4.68 17.80
N ILE A 238 -15.88 6.00 17.77
CA ILE A 238 -16.68 6.94 18.55
C ILE A 238 -18.15 6.93 18.07
N ARG A 239 -18.39 7.02 16.76
CA ARG A 239 -19.74 6.92 16.17
C ARG A 239 -20.41 5.58 16.49
N LYS A 240 -19.66 4.47 16.45
CA LYS A 240 -20.15 3.14 16.85
C LYS A 240 -20.48 3.06 18.34
N LEU A 241 -19.73 3.74 19.20
CA LEU A 241 -19.98 3.80 20.63
C LEU A 241 -21.28 4.57 20.93
N VAL A 242 -21.44 5.74 20.31
CA VAL A 242 -22.65 6.57 20.46
C VAL A 242 -23.87 5.90 19.85
N GLY A 243 -23.75 5.27 18.68
CA GLY A 243 -24.88 4.57 18.03
C GLY A 243 -25.42 3.34 18.78
N LYS A 244 -24.86 3.00 19.95
CA LYS A 244 -25.35 1.92 20.84
C LYS A 244 -25.98 2.44 22.14
N ALA A 245 -25.91 3.74 22.41
CA ALA A 245 -26.30 4.32 23.68
C ALA A 245 -27.07 5.62 23.43
N ASP A 246 -28.27 5.70 23.95
CA ASP A 246 -29.10 6.89 23.77
C ASP A 246 -28.60 8.03 24.65
N ASN A 247 -28.57 9.25 24.09
CA ASN A 247 -28.39 10.51 24.81
C ASN A 247 -27.13 10.63 25.69
N LEU A 248 -25.98 10.11 25.23
CA LEU A 248 -24.71 10.39 25.89
C LEU A 248 -24.36 11.89 25.77
N THR A 249 -23.67 12.45 26.76
CA THR A 249 -22.95 13.73 26.61
C THR A 249 -21.54 13.48 26.08
N TYR A 250 -20.88 14.51 25.56
CA TYR A 250 -19.49 14.39 25.11
C TYR A 250 -18.55 13.88 26.22
N ALA A 251 -18.72 14.34 27.47
CA ALA A 251 -17.94 13.88 28.61
C ALA A 251 -18.15 12.38 28.87
N GLN A 252 -19.40 11.90 28.82
CA GLN A 252 -19.75 10.49 28.97
C GLN A 252 -19.19 9.64 27.84
N VAL A 253 -19.18 10.15 26.60
CA VAL A 253 -18.54 9.47 25.45
C VAL A 253 -17.05 9.28 25.70
N ILE A 254 -16.34 10.32 26.16
CA ILE A 254 -14.91 10.26 26.43
C ILE A 254 -14.60 9.24 27.52
N GLU A 255 -15.33 9.30 28.63
CA GLU A 255 -15.13 8.40 29.77
C GLU A 255 -15.35 6.95 29.35
N ARG A 256 -16.48 6.66 28.69
CA ARG A 256 -16.79 5.32 28.22
C ARG A 256 -15.79 4.81 27.17
N TYR A 257 -15.29 5.70 26.31
CA TYR A 257 -14.25 5.35 25.35
C TYR A 257 -12.95 4.95 26.04
N ARG A 258 -12.50 5.71 27.06
CA ARG A 258 -11.27 5.40 27.81
C ARG A 258 -11.36 4.09 28.57
N GLN A 259 -12.54 3.75 29.09
CA GLN A 259 -12.79 2.45 29.73
C GLN A 259 -12.65 1.29 28.73
N LEU A 260 -13.14 1.45 27.50
CA LEU A 260 -13.04 0.43 26.45
C LEU A 260 -11.64 0.36 25.81
N TYR A 261 -10.93 1.49 25.75
CA TYR A 261 -9.64 1.63 25.07
C TYR A 261 -8.62 2.36 25.97
N PRO A 262 -8.16 1.75 27.08
CA PRO A 262 -7.34 2.44 28.10
C PRO A 262 -5.96 2.88 27.60
N ARG A 263 -5.50 2.35 26.46
CA ARG A 263 -4.23 2.73 25.82
C ARG A 263 -4.39 3.86 24.80
N GLU A 264 -5.61 4.27 24.47
CA GLU A 264 -5.90 5.31 23.48
C GLU A 264 -6.30 6.61 24.18
N HIS A 265 -5.64 7.72 23.82
CA HIS A 265 -6.00 9.04 24.33
C HIS A 265 -7.06 9.70 23.44
N LEU A 266 -8.24 9.95 24.02
CA LEU A 266 -9.32 10.73 23.42
C LEU A 266 -9.42 12.12 24.06
N SER A 267 -9.20 13.16 23.26
CA SER A 267 -9.40 14.56 23.64
C SER A 267 -10.82 15.02 23.27
N TRP A 268 -11.30 16.05 23.96
CA TRP A 268 -12.58 16.69 23.66
C TRP A 268 -12.70 17.09 22.19
N GLU A 269 -11.70 17.80 21.66
CA GLU A 269 -11.67 18.25 20.27
C GLU A 269 -11.81 17.09 19.27
N ARG A 270 -11.14 15.96 19.51
CA ARG A 270 -11.25 14.78 18.65
C ARG A 270 -12.64 14.14 18.74
N THR A 271 -13.27 14.16 19.92
CA THR A 271 -14.66 13.70 20.10
C THR A 271 -15.63 14.58 19.34
N VAL A 272 -15.52 15.90 19.47
CA VAL A 272 -16.34 16.86 18.72
C VAL A 272 -16.17 16.64 17.22
N LYS A 273 -14.92 16.59 16.73
CA LYS A 273 -14.65 16.37 15.30
C LYS A 273 -15.18 15.04 14.76
N ALA A 274 -15.12 13.98 15.56
CA ALA A 274 -15.64 12.66 15.19
C ALA A 274 -17.17 12.60 15.07
N LEU A 275 -17.87 13.35 15.94
CA LEU A 275 -19.33 13.38 16.01
C LEU A 275 -19.95 14.45 15.11
N SER A 276 -19.19 15.50 14.81
CA SER A 276 -19.54 16.55 13.85
C SER A 276 -18.95 16.30 12.47
N ALA A 277 -18.88 15.02 12.05
CA ALA A 277 -18.31 14.63 10.77
C ALA A 277 -19.02 15.37 9.62
N PRO A 278 -18.30 15.77 8.56
CA PRO A 278 -18.89 16.55 7.48
C PRO A 278 -19.90 15.72 6.69
N LEU A 279 -20.90 16.42 6.20
CA LEU A 279 -21.86 15.98 5.20
C LEU A 279 -21.36 16.39 3.80
N PRO A 280 -21.92 15.81 2.73
CA PRO A 280 -21.64 16.23 1.36
C PRO A 280 -21.77 17.75 1.17
N GLN A 281 -21.01 18.31 0.23
CA GLN A 281 -21.06 19.73 -0.17
C GLN A 281 -20.66 20.73 0.94
N GLY A 282 -19.79 20.32 1.87
CA GLY A 282 -19.24 21.20 2.90
C GLY A 282 -20.21 21.53 4.05
N GLN A 283 -21.36 20.85 4.11
CA GLN A 283 -22.25 20.95 5.25
C GLN A 283 -21.60 20.27 6.47
N THR A 284 -21.72 20.88 7.64
CA THR A 284 -21.26 20.27 8.90
C THR A 284 -22.47 19.95 9.75
N PHE A 285 -22.60 18.69 10.14
CA PHE A 285 -23.57 18.31 11.15
C PHE A 285 -22.99 18.65 12.53
N THR A 286 -23.73 19.35 13.35
CA THR A 286 -23.38 19.52 14.76
C THR A 286 -24.21 18.56 15.57
N TRP A 287 -23.57 17.61 16.24
CA TRP A 287 -24.28 16.64 17.07
C TRP A 287 -24.91 17.35 18.27
N ALA A 288 -26.25 17.31 18.32
CA ALA A 288 -27.12 18.17 19.12
C ALA A 288 -27.03 18.02 20.65
N ALA A 289 -25.98 17.39 21.21
CA ALA A 289 -25.71 17.44 22.65
C ALA A 289 -25.22 18.83 23.13
N GLU A 290 -25.36 19.85 22.28
CA GLU A 290 -25.06 21.25 22.57
C GLU A 290 -25.96 21.88 23.64
N THR A 291 -26.97 21.18 24.17
CA THR A 291 -27.89 21.86 25.09
C THR A 291 -27.32 22.20 26.45
N LEU A 292 -26.17 21.68 26.91
CA LEU A 292 -25.49 22.15 28.14
C LEU A 292 -24.12 21.47 28.30
N GLU A 293 -23.03 22.13 27.87
CA GLU A 293 -21.73 22.10 28.56
C GLU A 293 -20.78 23.05 27.81
N ARG A 294 -20.96 24.36 28.04
CA ARG A 294 -19.82 25.28 27.97
C ARG A 294 -18.75 24.74 28.90
N GLN A 295 -17.51 24.66 28.42
CA GLN A 295 -16.39 24.12 29.18
C GLN A 295 -16.37 24.64 30.63
N PRO A 296 -16.17 23.81 31.66
CA PRO A 296 -15.93 24.30 33.02
C PRO A 296 -14.59 25.05 33.18
N LYS A 297 -13.87 25.36 32.09
CA LYS A 297 -12.62 26.13 32.13
C LYS A 297 -12.81 27.65 32.10
N GLU A 298 -13.99 28.17 31.75
CA GLU A 298 -14.27 29.61 31.86
C GLU A 298 -14.98 30.02 33.16
N ALA A 299 -15.35 29.06 34.03
CA ALA A 299 -15.97 29.34 35.33
C ALA A 299 -14.94 29.47 36.48
N ALA A 300 -13.63 29.47 36.17
CA ALA A 300 -12.55 29.48 37.15
C ALA A 300 -11.47 30.56 36.87
N LEU A 301 -11.84 31.66 36.22
CA LEU A 301 -11.06 32.89 36.17
C LEU A 301 -11.90 34.07 36.67
#